data_AF-A0AAD9Y9E6-F1
#
_entry.id   AF-A0AAD9Y9E6-F1
#
_cell.length_a   1.000
_cell.length_b   1.000
_cell.length_c   1.000
_cell.angle_alpha   90.00
_cell.angle_beta   90.00
_cell.angle_gamma   90.00
#
_symmetry.space_group_name_H-M   'P 1'
#
loop_
_entity.id
_entity.type
_entity.pdbx_description
1 polymer ?
#
loop_
_entity_poly.entity_id
_entity_poly.type
_entity_poly.pdbx_seq_one_letter_code
_entity_poly.pdbx_strand_id
1 'polypeptide(L)'
;MDSLKGKGRLSDNPPPYSQGNEEIPTYQAPSTGFDNPPSDSKPLLNSLAKFPPSFQCYLDRQEGFYYLGPTSSEERLFAFSASARLQTTMQPLHLHNGPSERDPIIVRMTQKNPRSVNFAATITLHDPSDPHTVVEEISYEKPVNSRSSSVFASCLAFRIKVGKEGREEEFQWRRSSGNEVKELARHSIGGKLVRMSGPKAGAGGSRKTREQGFSGDGNEVVAVLAPRSNIGIANGLKFKFMGTGLTGDLGEKWESVAVITGFWLFGISRAREKDSV
;
A
#
# COMPACT_ATOMS: atom_id res chain seq x y z
N MET A 1 15.62 83.87 -1.45
CA MET A 1 16.01 83.07 -0.27
C MET A 1 14.82 82.21 0.13
N ASP A 2 14.37 81.28 -0.73
CA ASP A 2 15.03 80.01 -1.15
C ASP A 2 14.88 78.97 -0.02
N SER A 3 14.32 77.76 -0.18
CA SER A 3 14.39 76.78 -1.28
C SER A 3 13.26 75.71 -1.11
N LEU A 4 12.50 75.38 -2.17
CA LEU A 4 12.57 74.18 -3.05
C LEU A 4 11.96 72.88 -2.45
N LYS A 5 10.81 72.42 -2.99
CA LYS A 5 10.59 71.30 -3.95
C LYS A 5 10.64 69.89 -3.31
N GLY A 6 9.77 68.93 -3.64
CA GLY A 6 8.81 68.88 -4.72
C GLY A 6 7.90 67.64 -4.66
N LYS A 7 6.75 67.77 -5.34
CA LYS A 7 5.92 66.65 -5.82
C LYS A 7 6.64 65.99 -7.00
N GLY A 8 6.61 64.66 -7.05
CA GLY A 8 7.05 63.89 -8.21
C GLY A 8 6.31 62.55 -8.28
N ARG A 9 5.18 62.52 -9.00
CA ARG A 9 4.69 61.29 -9.64
C ARG A 9 5.70 61.00 -10.77
N LEU A 10 6.40 59.86 -10.70
CA LEU A 10 7.13 59.33 -11.84
C LEU A 10 6.35 58.14 -12.40
N SER A 11 5.93 58.33 -13.65
CA SER A 11 5.49 57.32 -14.59
C SER A 11 6.70 56.52 -15.08
N ASP A 12 6.72 55.22 -14.86
CA ASP A 12 7.66 54.32 -15.56
C ASP A 12 6.86 53.39 -16.46
N ASN A 13 6.62 53.85 -17.68
CA ASN A 13 6.32 52.97 -18.80
C ASN A 13 7.60 52.20 -19.15
N PRO A 14 7.53 50.90 -19.47
CA PRO A 14 8.70 50.15 -19.93
C PRO A 14 9.23 50.71 -21.28
N PRO A 15 10.54 50.55 -21.56
CA PRO A 15 11.16 51.14 -22.74
C PRO A 15 10.64 50.50 -24.03
N PRO A 16 10.66 51.23 -25.16
CA PRO A 16 10.24 50.69 -26.45
C PRO A 16 11.30 49.69 -26.94
N TYR A 17 10.88 48.51 -27.35
CA TYR A 17 11.77 47.55 -28.02
C TYR A 17 12.09 48.04 -29.43
N SER A 18 13.38 48.27 -29.69
CA SER A 18 13.91 48.50 -31.03
C SER A 18 13.71 47.25 -31.90
N GLN A 19 13.03 47.38 -33.04
CA GLN A 19 13.01 46.36 -34.09
C GLN A 19 14.39 46.31 -34.77
N GLY A 20 15.29 45.49 -34.22
CA GLY A 20 16.49 45.01 -34.92
C GLY A 20 16.17 43.68 -35.60
N ASN A 21 16.29 43.63 -36.93
CA ASN A 21 16.24 42.40 -37.70
C ASN A 21 17.51 41.59 -37.42
N GLU A 22 17.49 40.74 -36.40
CA GLU A 22 18.39 39.60 -36.27
C GLU A 22 17.57 38.33 -36.54
N GLU A 23 17.98 37.55 -37.53
CA GLU A 23 17.38 36.25 -37.85
C GLU A 23 17.46 35.31 -36.64
N ILE A 24 16.31 35.04 -36.04
CA ILE A 24 16.15 34.08 -34.96
C ILE A 24 16.39 32.68 -35.54
N PRO A 25 17.27 31.83 -34.96
CA PRO A 25 17.36 30.43 -35.35
C PRO A 25 15.99 29.78 -35.20
N THR A 26 15.47 29.19 -36.27
CA THR A 26 14.16 28.53 -36.26
C THR A 26 14.15 27.42 -35.21
N TYR A 27 13.45 27.64 -34.10
CA TYR A 27 13.21 26.61 -33.11
C TYR A 27 12.27 25.57 -33.71
N GLN A 28 12.79 24.39 -34.06
CA GLN A 28 11.95 23.24 -34.35
C GLN A 28 11.25 22.83 -33.06
N ALA A 29 9.94 23.08 -33.00
CA ALA A 29 9.08 22.48 -31.99
C ALA A 29 9.23 20.95 -32.07
N PRO A 30 9.46 20.24 -30.94
CA PRO A 30 9.42 18.79 -30.93
C PRO A 30 8.02 18.35 -31.40
N SER A 31 7.98 17.73 -32.57
CA SER A 31 6.77 17.18 -33.16
C SER A 31 6.15 16.17 -32.20
N THR A 32 4.89 16.40 -31.86
CA THR A 32 4.01 15.43 -31.21
C THR A 32 3.89 14.18 -32.08
N GLY A 33 4.71 13.17 -31.78
CA GLY A 33 4.61 11.82 -32.32
C GLY A 33 4.33 10.86 -31.19
N PHE A 34 3.06 10.57 -30.92
CA PHE A 34 2.67 9.38 -30.17
C PHE A 34 2.72 8.19 -31.13
N ASP A 35 3.92 7.77 -31.52
CA ASP A 35 4.11 6.50 -32.21
C ASP A 35 5.46 5.90 -31.79
N ASN A 36 5.35 4.74 -31.15
CA ASN A 36 6.39 3.84 -30.63
C ASN A 36 7.05 4.23 -29.29
N PRO A 37 6.69 3.55 -28.18
CA PRO A 37 7.55 3.53 -27.00
C PRO A 37 8.88 2.81 -27.34
N PRO A 38 10.02 3.25 -26.79
CA PRO A 38 11.26 2.49 -26.90
C PRO A 38 11.03 1.10 -26.32
N SER A 39 11.11 0.12 -27.21
CA SER A 39 11.02 -1.31 -26.92
C SER A 39 12.29 -1.74 -26.21
N ASP A 40 12.38 -1.42 -24.92
CA ASP A 40 13.37 -1.97 -23.99
C ASP A 40 12.86 -1.99 -22.55
N SER A 41 11.54 -2.14 -22.38
CA SER A 41 10.99 -2.62 -21.12
C SER A 41 11.22 -4.13 -21.05
N LYS A 42 12.40 -4.55 -20.59
CA LYS A 42 12.58 -5.91 -20.07
C LYS A 42 11.42 -6.16 -19.09
N PRO A 43 10.59 -7.20 -19.26
CA PRO A 43 9.64 -7.55 -18.23
C PRO A 43 10.43 -7.72 -16.94
N LEU A 44 10.07 -6.96 -15.90
CA LEU A 44 10.58 -7.19 -14.55
C LEU A 44 10.40 -8.69 -14.28
N LEU A 45 11.49 -9.44 -14.29
CA LEU A 45 11.49 -10.84 -13.88
C LEU A 45 10.81 -10.86 -12.51
N ASN A 46 9.71 -11.60 -12.40
CA ASN A 46 8.97 -11.76 -11.14
C ASN A 46 9.93 -12.31 -10.09
N SER A 47 10.50 -11.42 -9.28
CA SER A 47 11.43 -11.76 -8.21
C SER A 47 10.74 -12.17 -6.92
N LEU A 48 9.41 -11.98 -6.85
CA LEU A 48 8.57 -12.46 -5.76
C LEU A 48 8.54 -13.99 -5.72
N ALA A 49 8.53 -14.52 -4.50
CA ALA A 49 8.57 -15.95 -4.28
C ALA A 49 7.19 -16.61 -4.47
N LYS A 50 6.10 -15.95 -4.10
CA LYS A 50 4.77 -16.56 -4.06
C LYS A 50 3.68 -15.77 -4.78
N PHE A 51 3.62 -14.47 -4.56
CA PHE A 51 2.51 -13.65 -5.08
C PHE A 51 2.92 -12.85 -6.32
N PRO A 52 1.99 -12.53 -7.23
CA PRO A 52 2.28 -11.58 -8.31
C PRO A 52 2.53 -10.16 -7.74
N PRO A 53 3.27 -9.29 -8.46
CA PRO A 53 3.59 -7.92 -8.02
C PRO A 53 2.40 -7.06 -7.63
N SER A 54 1.26 -7.29 -8.29
CA SER A 54 -0.01 -6.65 -7.96
C SER A 54 -1.16 -7.58 -8.27
N PHE A 55 -2.19 -7.54 -7.43
CA PHE A 55 -3.38 -8.37 -7.57
C PHE A 55 -4.60 -7.68 -6.97
N GLN A 56 -5.75 -8.24 -7.28
CA GLN A 56 -7.04 -7.82 -6.76
C GLN A 56 -7.65 -8.95 -5.95
N CYS A 57 -8.44 -8.57 -4.96
CA CYS A 57 -9.28 -9.45 -4.19
C CYS A 57 -10.73 -9.27 -4.65
N TYR A 58 -11.39 -10.39 -4.90
CA TYR A 58 -12.76 -10.46 -5.38
C TYR A 58 -13.59 -11.31 -4.43
N LEU A 59 -14.85 -10.94 -4.21
CA LEU A 59 -15.80 -11.76 -3.47
C LEU A 59 -16.42 -12.78 -4.43
N ASP A 60 -16.25 -14.08 -4.15
CA ASP A 60 -17.10 -15.10 -4.73
C ASP A 60 -18.45 -15.08 -4.00
N ARG A 61 -19.50 -14.64 -4.69
CA ARG A 61 -20.84 -14.55 -4.09
C ARG A 61 -21.53 -15.90 -3.96
N GLN A 62 -21.14 -16.90 -4.76
CA GLN A 62 -21.73 -18.23 -4.70
C GLN A 62 -21.16 -19.01 -3.52
N GLU A 63 -19.84 -18.98 -3.38
CA GLU A 63 -19.13 -19.72 -2.35
C GLU A 63 -18.95 -18.93 -1.03
N GLY A 64 -19.12 -17.61 -1.07
CA GLY A 64 -19.07 -16.76 0.13
C GLY A 64 -17.67 -16.46 0.66
N PHE A 65 -16.61 -16.79 -0.08
CA PHE A 65 -15.22 -16.48 0.25
C PHE A 65 -14.61 -15.44 -0.71
N TYR A 66 -13.44 -14.90 -0.36
CA TYR A 66 -12.72 -13.96 -1.20
C TYR A 66 -11.57 -14.67 -1.93
N TYR A 67 -11.27 -14.34 -3.17
CA TYR A 67 -10.08 -14.87 -3.86
C TYR A 67 -9.17 -13.76 -4.37
N LEU A 68 -7.88 -14.04 -4.43
CA LEU A 68 -6.85 -13.21 -5.04
C LEU A 68 -6.62 -13.66 -6.47
N GLY A 69 -6.59 -12.69 -7.37
CA GLY A 69 -6.29 -12.92 -8.78
C GLY A 69 -5.57 -11.73 -9.40
N PRO A 70 -4.91 -11.91 -10.56
CA PRO A 70 -4.33 -10.81 -11.30
C PRO A 70 -5.37 -9.72 -11.61
N THR A 71 -4.87 -8.52 -11.88
CA THR A 71 -5.77 -7.38 -12.18
C THR A 71 -6.48 -7.54 -13.52
N SER A 72 -5.86 -8.24 -14.47
CA SER A 72 -6.26 -8.35 -15.88
C SER A 72 -6.87 -9.69 -16.28
N SER A 73 -7.02 -10.63 -15.34
CA SER A 73 -7.60 -11.96 -15.61
C SER A 73 -8.59 -12.36 -14.52
N GLU A 74 -9.49 -13.29 -14.86
CA GLU A 74 -10.40 -13.95 -13.90
C GLU A 74 -9.73 -15.13 -13.18
N GLU A 75 -8.41 -15.25 -13.33
CA GLU A 75 -7.63 -16.32 -12.72
C GLU A 75 -7.66 -16.20 -11.20
N ARG A 76 -7.99 -17.31 -10.53
CA ARG A 76 -7.97 -17.42 -9.08
C ARG A 76 -6.64 -18.05 -8.68
N LEU A 77 -5.85 -17.35 -7.88
CA LEU A 77 -4.53 -17.81 -7.45
C LEU A 77 -4.55 -18.28 -5.99
N PHE A 78 -5.21 -17.51 -5.12
CA PHE A 78 -5.27 -17.78 -3.68
C PHE A 78 -6.66 -17.51 -3.13
N ALA A 79 -7.11 -18.28 -2.14
CA ALA A 79 -8.37 -18.05 -1.45
C ALA A 79 -8.14 -17.44 -0.06
N PHE A 80 -9.05 -16.55 0.30
CA PHE A 80 -9.27 -15.98 1.61
C PHE A 80 -10.61 -16.46 2.13
N SER A 81 -10.59 -17.37 3.09
CA SER A 81 -11.80 -17.74 3.80
C SER A 81 -11.88 -16.98 5.13
N ALA A 82 -13.07 -16.49 5.43
CA ALA A 82 -13.45 -16.02 6.74
C ALA A 82 -14.72 -16.81 7.09
N SER A 83 -14.82 -17.34 8.31
CA SER A 83 -15.98 -18.14 8.70
C SER A 83 -17.29 -17.40 8.42
N ALA A 84 -18.11 -17.95 7.51
CA ALA A 84 -19.37 -17.36 7.05
C ALA A 84 -20.49 -17.35 8.11
N ARG A 85 -20.24 -17.90 9.30
CA ARG A 85 -21.23 -17.93 10.40
C ARG A 85 -21.14 -16.64 11.19
N LEU A 86 -21.79 -15.61 10.65
CA LEU A 86 -21.93 -14.28 11.24
C LEU A 86 -22.31 -14.34 12.73
N GLN A 87 -21.36 -14.03 13.60
CA GLN A 87 -21.63 -13.40 14.89
C GLN A 87 -20.67 -12.22 15.08
N THR A 88 -21.02 -11.33 16.00
CA THR A 88 -20.58 -9.96 16.29
C THR A 88 -19.07 -9.70 16.47
N THR A 89 -18.20 -10.65 16.11
CA THR A 89 -16.75 -10.63 16.37
C THR A 89 -15.95 -10.80 15.07
N MET A 90 -14.75 -10.21 15.01
CA MET A 90 -13.84 -10.46 13.89
C MET A 90 -13.51 -11.96 13.83
N GLN A 91 -13.91 -12.59 12.73
CA GLN A 91 -13.63 -14.00 12.50
C GLN A 91 -12.16 -14.20 12.16
N PRO A 92 -11.60 -15.39 12.45
CA PRO A 92 -10.30 -15.75 11.93
C PRO A 92 -10.28 -15.62 10.41
N LEU A 93 -9.18 -15.08 9.88
CA LEU A 93 -8.91 -15.01 8.47
C LEU A 93 -7.94 -16.13 8.11
N HIS A 94 -8.23 -16.87 7.05
CA HIS A 94 -7.35 -17.92 6.53
C HIS A 94 -6.96 -17.58 5.10
N LEU A 95 -5.66 -17.65 4.83
CA LEU A 95 -5.09 -17.57 3.50
C LEU A 95 -4.66 -18.97 3.06
N HIS A 96 -5.17 -19.40 1.92
CA HIS A 96 -4.98 -20.75 1.37
C HIS A 96 -3.99 -20.75 0.21
N ASN A 97 -3.25 -21.85 0.05
CA ASN A 97 -2.28 -22.07 -1.01
C ASN A 97 -2.94 -22.57 -2.30
N GLY A 98 -3.90 -21.83 -2.80
CA GLY A 98 -4.65 -22.18 -4.00
C GLY A 98 -5.98 -21.46 -4.08
N PRO A 99 -6.71 -21.63 -5.19
CA PRO A 99 -7.93 -20.88 -5.50
C PRO A 99 -9.15 -21.23 -4.63
N SER A 100 -9.07 -22.24 -3.77
CA SER A 100 -10.18 -22.77 -2.98
C SER A 100 -9.90 -22.73 -1.47
N GLU A 101 -10.96 -22.60 -0.67
CA GLU A 101 -10.89 -22.80 0.80
C GLU A 101 -10.52 -24.24 1.21
N ARG A 102 -10.56 -25.18 0.27
CA ARG A 102 -10.14 -26.58 0.48
C ARG A 102 -8.63 -26.76 0.33
N ASP A 103 -7.94 -25.78 -0.25
CA ASP A 103 -6.49 -25.83 -0.40
C ASP A 103 -5.80 -25.60 0.96
N PRO A 104 -4.57 -26.11 1.15
CA PRO A 104 -3.86 -26.01 2.42
C PRO A 104 -3.74 -24.57 2.93
N ILE A 105 -3.96 -24.36 4.22
CA ILE A 105 -3.78 -23.04 4.84
C ILE A 105 -2.29 -22.73 4.91
N ILE A 106 -1.88 -21.54 4.45
CA ILE A 106 -0.51 -21.04 4.60
C ILE A 106 -0.38 -20.09 5.77
N VAL A 107 -1.40 -19.25 5.97
CA VAL A 107 -1.41 -18.29 7.07
C VAL A 107 -2.80 -18.18 7.65
N ARG A 108 -2.86 -18.18 8.97
CA ARG A 108 -4.08 -17.89 9.73
C ARG A 108 -3.87 -16.64 10.56
N MET A 109 -4.90 -15.82 10.68
CA MET A 109 -4.88 -14.64 11.54
C MET A 109 -6.10 -14.64 12.46
N THR A 110 -5.87 -14.53 13.77
CA THR A 110 -6.92 -14.62 14.79
C THR A 110 -6.80 -13.46 15.77
N GLN A 111 -7.91 -12.79 16.09
CA GLN A 111 -7.90 -11.70 17.08
C GLN A 111 -7.57 -12.27 18.48
N LYS A 112 -6.60 -11.65 19.18
CA LYS A 112 -6.18 -12.08 20.53
C LYS A 112 -7.34 -11.99 21.54
N ASN A 113 -8.14 -10.93 21.43
CA ASN A 113 -9.34 -10.73 22.23
C ASN A 113 -10.48 -10.23 21.33
N PRO A 114 -11.49 -11.08 21.02
CA PRO A 114 -12.62 -10.73 20.16
C PRO A 114 -13.44 -9.52 20.62
N ARG A 115 -13.37 -9.15 21.90
CA ARG A 115 -14.06 -7.98 22.47
C ARG A 115 -13.21 -6.72 22.48
N SER A 116 -11.94 -6.81 22.11
CA SER A 116 -11.01 -5.68 22.20
C SER A 116 -11.10 -4.78 20.97
N VAL A 117 -11.30 -3.49 21.19
CA VAL A 117 -11.26 -2.44 20.15
C VAL A 117 -9.84 -2.12 19.66
N ASN A 118 -8.81 -2.77 20.22
CA ASN A 118 -7.42 -2.64 19.76
C ASN A 118 -7.10 -3.54 18.56
N PHE A 119 -7.94 -4.55 18.30
CA PHE A 119 -7.79 -5.48 17.16
C PHE A 119 -6.42 -6.16 17.03
N ALA A 120 -5.71 -6.30 18.15
CA ALA A 120 -4.50 -7.08 18.22
C ALA A 120 -4.81 -8.54 17.84
N ALA A 121 -3.92 -9.13 17.05
CA ALA A 121 -4.10 -10.47 16.48
C ALA A 121 -2.81 -11.29 16.58
N THR A 122 -2.97 -12.60 16.48
CA THR A 122 -1.88 -13.55 16.26
C THR A 122 -1.94 -13.99 14.81
N ILE A 123 -0.78 -13.99 14.16
CA ILE A 123 -0.56 -14.53 12.81
C ILE A 123 0.15 -15.87 12.99
N THR A 124 -0.42 -16.94 12.44
CA THR A 124 0.11 -18.30 12.53
C THR A 124 0.49 -18.76 11.13
N LEU A 125 1.77 -19.05 10.92
CA LEU A 125 2.31 -19.63 9.69
C LEU A 125 2.30 -21.15 9.80
N HIS A 126 1.81 -21.81 8.75
CA HIS A 126 1.66 -23.26 8.70
C HIS A 126 2.69 -23.90 7.76
N ASP A 127 3.03 -25.18 8.00
CA ASP A 127 3.90 -25.94 7.11
C ASP A 127 3.16 -26.22 5.79
N PRO A 128 3.75 -25.93 4.62
CA PRO A 128 3.14 -26.25 3.33
C PRO A 128 2.82 -27.75 3.13
N SER A 129 3.57 -28.63 3.80
CA SER A 129 3.45 -30.09 3.72
C SER A 129 2.42 -30.64 4.71
N ASP A 130 2.17 -29.92 5.80
CA ASP A 130 1.17 -30.26 6.81
C ASP A 130 0.49 -29.00 7.37
N PRO A 131 -0.74 -28.68 6.94
CA PRO A 131 -1.46 -27.49 7.40
C PRO A 131 -1.82 -27.53 8.89
N HIS A 132 -1.66 -28.66 9.59
CA HIS A 132 -1.86 -28.73 11.04
C HIS A 132 -0.61 -28.35 11.84
N THR A 133 0.56 -28.37 11.20
CA THR A 133 1.82 -28.02 11.85
C THR A 133 2.05 -26.51 11.78
N VAL A 134 2.17 -25.89 12.96
CA VAL A 134 2.50 -24.47 13.11
C VAL A 134 4.02 -24.30 13.05
N VAL A 135 4.50 -23.54 12.08
CA VAL A 135 5.93 -23.24 11.89
C VAL A 135 6.36 -22.03 12.72
N GLU A 136 5.50 -21.02 12.81
CA GLU A 136 5.84 -19.74 13.43
C GLU A 136 4.59 -18.98 13.85
N GLU A 137 4.64 -18.31 15.00
CA GLU A 137 3.60 -17.41 15.48
C GLU A 137 4.15 -15.99 15.63
N ILE A 138 3.41 -15.03 15.08
CA ILE A 138 3.81 -13.63 15.02
C ILE A 138 2.71 -12.76 15.65
N SER A 139 3.13 -11.80 16.48
CA SER A 139 2.25 -10.80 17.06
C SER A 139 1.92 -9.70 16.05
N TYR A 140 0.64 -9.34 15.94
CA TYR A 140 0.18 -8.17 15.18
C TYR A 140 -0.56 -7.20 16.10
N GLU A 141 0.08 -6.11 16.47
CA GLU A 141 -0.43 -5.19 17.48
C GLU A 141 0.08 -3.76 17.29
N LYS A 142 -0.41 -2.82 18.11
CA LYS A 142 0.06 -1.44 18.05
C LYS A 142 1.52 -1.37 18.51
N PRO A 143 2.41 -0.65 17.81
CA PRO A 143 3.78 -0.49 18.26
C PRO A 143 3.80 0.36 19.53
N VAL A 144 4.74 0.04 20.43
CA VAL A 144 4.87 0.64 21.77
C VAL A 144 4.95 2.17 21.74
N ASN A 145 5.53 2.75 20.67
CA ASN A 145 5.73 4.19 20.51
C ASN A 145 4.81 4.84 19.46
N SER A 146 3.59 4.33 19.26
CA SER A 146 2.66 4.90 18.28
C SER A 146 2.31 6.36 18.62
N ARG A 147 2.82 7.31 17.83
CA ARG A 147 2.48 8.74 17.93
C ARG A 147 1.07 9.10 17.42
N SER A 148 0.31 8.12 16.93
CA SER A 148 -1.02 8.33 16.36
C SER A 148 -2.11 7.86 17.31
N SER A 149 -2.93 8.80 17.78
CA SER A 149 -4.17 8.59 18.53
C SER A 149 -5.40 8.38 17.61
N SER A 150 -5.21 8.29 16.29
CA SER A 150 -6.32 8.22 15.34
C SER A 150 -7.15 6.95 15.51
N VAL A 151 -8.47 7.16 15.51
CA VAL A 151 -9.51 6.17 15.71
C VAL A 151 -9.63 5.20 14.54
N PHE A 152 -9.08 5.49 13.35
CA PHE A 152 -8.95 4.49 12.29
C PHE A 152 -7.63 3.72 12.44
N ALA A 153 -7.74 2.44 12.83
CA ALA A 153 -6.64 1.46 12.91
C ALA A 153 -5.29 2.11 13.19
N SER A 154 -5.09 2.54 14.43
CA SER A 154 -3.80 2.97 14.94
C SER A 154 -2.75 1.98 14.45
N CYS A 155 -1.74 2.49 13.75
CA CYS A 155 -0.59 1.76 13.21
C CYS A 155 -0.45 0.35 13.78
N LEU A 156 -0.81 -0.70 13.04
CA LEU A 156 -0.57 -2.08 13.48
C LEU A 156 0.74 -2.56 12.88
N ALA A 157 1.51 -3.27 13.67
CA ALA A 157 2.85 -3.70 13.37
C ALA A 157 3.00 -5.20 13.58
N PHE A 158 3.82 -5.83 12.75
CA PHE A 158 4.34 -7.16 12.98
C PHE A 158 5.86 -7.14 12.89
N ARG A 159 6.50 -8.10 13.57
CA ARG A 159 7.93 -8.37 13.45
C ARG A 159 8.11 -9.77 12.91
N ILE A 160 8.98 -9.92 11.92
CA ILE A 160 9.24 -11.21 11.28
C ILE A 160 10.69 -11.27 10.83
N LYS A 161 11.25 -12.47 10.82
CA LYS A 161 12.57 -12.74 10.23
C LYS A 161 12.48 -12.68 8.72
N VAL A 162 13.34 -11.88 8.10
CA VAL A 162 13.41 -11.69 6.66
C VAL A 162 14.80 -11.96 6.12
N GLY A 163 14.88 -12.25 4.81
CA GLY A 163 16.12 -12.55 4.13
C GLY A 163 16.79 -13.85 4.56
N LYS A 164 17.89 -14.18 3.89
CA LYS A 164 18.65 -15.42 4.14
C LYS A 164 19.29 -15.45 5.53
N GLU A 165 19.63 -14.29 6.06
CA GLU A 165 20.25 -14.13 7.39
C GLU A 165 19.22 -14.20 8.52
N GLY A 166 17.92 -14.20 8.21
CA GLY A 166 16.86 -14.30 9.20
C GLY A 166 16.79 -13.11 10.16
N ARG A 167 17.13 -11.91 9.67
CA ARG A 167 17.09 -10.68 10.46
C ARG A 167 15.66 -10.34 10.84
N GLU A 168 15.38 -10.16 12.12
CA GLU A 168 14.06 -9.70 12.56
C GLU A 168 13.87 -8.22 12.20
N GLU A 169 12.77 -7.94 11.51
CA GLU A 169 12.41 -6.59 11.08
C GLU A 169 10.96 -6.25 11.43
N GLU A 170 10.71 -4.97 11.72
CA GLU A 170 9.38 -4.46 11.99
C GLU A 170 8.75 -3.81 10.75
N PHE A 171 7.50 -4.16 10.50
CA PHE A 171 6.69 -3.59 9.43
C PHE A 171 5.41 -3.00 10.00
N GLN A 172 5.03 -1.82 9.52
CA GLN A 172 3.93 -1.05 10.05
C GLN A 172 2.94 -0.69 8.96
N TRP A 173 1.68 -1.13 9.11
CA TRP A 173 0.61 -0.62 8.28
C TRP A 173 0.14 0.75 8.76
N ARG A 174 0.13 1.72 7.85
CA ARG A 174 -0.25 3.10 8.13
C ARG A 174 -1.31 3.57 7.15
N ARG A 175 -2.37 4.19 7.68
CA ARG A 175 -3.42 4.83 6.87
C ARG A 175 -2.78 5.88 5.97
N SER A 176 -3.17 5.88 4.70
CA SER A 176 -2.65 6.85 3.73
C SER A 176 -3.66 7.23 2.67
N SER A 177 -3.58 8.49 2.25
CA SER A 177 -4.15 9.02 1.01
C SER A 177 -3.06 9.58 0.10
N GLY A 178 -1.85 9.02 0.23
CA GLY A 178 -0.65 9.36 -0.56
C GLY A 178 -0.78 8.99 -2.04
N ASN A 179 0.17 9.45 -2.84
CA ASN A 179 0.16 9.23 -4.29
C ASN A 179 0.15 7.74 -4.64
N GLU A 180 0.89 6.93 -3.90
CA GLU A 180 0.98 5.47 -4.08
C GLU A 180 -0.36 4.77 -3.87
N VAL A 181 -1.19 5.27 -2.95
CA VAL A 181 -2.56 4.77 -2.76
C VAL A 181 -3.48 5.26 -3.87
N LYS A 182 -3.32 6.51 -4.32
CA LYS A 182 -4.14 7.10 -5.40
C LYS A 182 -3.83 6.47 -6.77
N GLU A 183 -2.58 6.13 -7.02
CA GLU A 183 -2.15 5.39 -8.21
C GLU A 183 -2.77 3.99 -8.22
N LEU A 184 -2.82 3.33 -7.05
CA LEU A 184 -3.51 2.05 -6.91
C LEU A 184 -5.04 2.20 -7.09
N ALA A 185 -5.64 3.20 -6.45
CA ALA A 185 -7.06 3.50 -6.48
C ALA A 185 -7.34 5.02 -6.33
N ARG A 186 -7.64 5.68 -7.45
CA ARG A 186 -7.73 7.16 -7.64
C ARG A 186 -8.16 7.99 -6.43
N HIS A 187 -9.32 7.69 -5.85
CA HIS A 187 -10.00 8.52 -4.84
C HIS A 187 -10.06 7.86 -3.45
N SER A 188 -9.27 6.82 -3.23
CA SER A 188 -9.40 5.97 -2.05
C SER A 188 -8.50 6.39 -0.88
N ILE A 189 -8.97 6.09 0.33
CA ILE A 189 -8.11 6.04 1.52
C ILE A 189 -7.72 4.58 1.71
N GLY A 190 -6.42 4.32 1.76
CA GLY A 190 -5.86 2.98 1.84
C GLY A 190 -4.83 2.83 2.95
N GLY A 191 -4.06 1.76 2.86
CA GLY A 191 -2.92 1.46 3.72
C GLY A 191 -1.62 1.48 2.93
N LYS A 192 -0.54 1.84 3.63
CA LYS A 192 0.84 1.59 3.21
C LYS A 192 1.50 0.71 4.25
N LEU A 193 2.21 -0.32 3.82
CA LEU A 193 3.10 -1.10 4.67
C LEU A 193 4.48 -0.46 4.63
N VAL A 194 4.96 -0.03 5.78
CA VAL A 194 6.23 0.69 5.93
C VAL A 194 7.25 -0.22 6.61
N ARG A 195 8.44 -0.32 6.03
CA ARG A 195 9.58 -1.07 6.58
C ARG A 195 10.35 -0.16 7.53
N MET A 196 10.43 -0.52 8.81
CA MET A 196 10.98 0.36 9.85
C MET A 196 12.50 0.36 9.93
N SER A 197 13.14 -0.68 9.41
CA SER A 197 14.59 -0.90 9.44
C SER A 197 15.23 -0.92 8.05
N GLY A 198 14.57 -0.32 7.06
CA GLY A 198 14.99 -0.25 5.66
C GLY A 198 15.74 1.05 5.31
N PRO A 199 16.04 1.25 4.01
CA PRO A 199 16.58 2.50 3.50
C PRO A 199 15.73 3.71 3.93
N LYS A 200 16.40 4.83 4.17
CA LYS A 200 15.75 6.09 4.54
C LYS A 200 15.99 7.14 3.46
N ALA A 201 14.90 7.78 3.04
CA ALA A 201 14.94 9.00 2.25
C ALA A 201 14.76 10.24 3.16
N GLY A 202 14.90 11.43 2.59
CA GLY A 202 14.69 12.68 3.31
C GLY A 202 13.32 12.74 3.99
N ALA A 203 13.31 12.96 5.31
CA ALA A 203 12.08 13.10 6.09
C ALA A 203 11.51 14.53 5.98
N GLY A 204 10.18 14.66 5.92
CA GLY A 204 9.52 15.95 5.78
C GLY A 204 9.10 16.31 4.34
N GLY A 205 8.74 17.57 4.11
CA GLY A 205 8.28 18.05 2.81
C GLY A 205 6.79 17.79 2.49
N SER A 206 6.27 18.56 1.52
CA SER A 206 4.89 18.42 1.02
C SER A 206 4.70 17.06 0.35
N ARG A 207 3.49 16.49 0.46
CA ARG A 207 3.12 15.23 -0.21
C ARG A 207 3.37 15.27 -1.73
N LYS A 208 3.32 16.45 -2.35
CA LYS A 208 3.51 16.64 -3.79
C LYS A 208 4.97 16.55 -4.24
N THR A 209 5.92 16.79 -3.34
CA THR A 209 7.35 16.90 -3.65
C THR A 209 8.18 15.80 -3.03
N ARG A 210 7.56 14.87 -2.30
CA ARG A 210 8.26 13.74 -1.67
C ARG A 210 8.59 12.68 -2.70
N GLU A 211 9.75 12.07 -2.53
CA GLU A 211 10.15 10.87 -3.25
C GLU A 211 9.09 9.77 -3.14
N GLN A 212 8.71 9.18 -4.27
CA GLN A 212 7.73 8.12 -4.35
C GLN A 212 8.29 6.84 -3.71
N GLY A 213 7.46 6.08 -2.99
CA GLY A 213 7.92 4.86 -2.33
C GLY A 213 8.49 5.08 -0.93
N PHE A 214 8.45 6.31 -0.42
CA PHE A 214 8.83 6.62 0.97
C PHE A 214 7.68 7.28 1.75
N SER A 215 7.57 6.92 3.03
CA SER A 215 6.60 7.49 3.96
C SER A 215 7.02 8.89 4.42
N GLY A 216 6.16 9.59 5.15
CA GLY A 216 6.44 10.99 5.54
C GLY A 216 7.57 11.20 6.53
N ASP A 217 7.90 10.15 7.27
CA ASP A 217 9.06 10.02 8.14
C ASP A 217 10.28 9.41 7.42
N GLY A 218 10.23 9.29 6.08
CA GLY A 218 11.37 8.87 5.25
C GLY A 218 11.61 7.36 5.20
N ASN A 219 10.74 6.54 5.81
CA ASN A 219 10.89 5.08 5.78
C ASN A 219 10.31 4.49 4.49
N GLU A 220 10.91 3.41 4.01
CA GLU A 220 10.50 2.74 2.78
C GLU A 220 9.05 2.19 2.86
N VAL A 221 8.29 2.36 1.79
CA VAL A 221 6.99 1.74 1.56
C VAL A 221 7.18 0.47 0.74
N VAL A 222 6.83 -0.67 1.34
CA VAL A 222 7.06 -2.01 0.77
C VAL A 222 5.79 -2.68 0.24
N ALA A 223 4.62 -2.17 0.60
CA ALA A 223 3.37 -2.57 -0.03
C ALA A 223 2.31 -1.47 0.12
N VAL A 224 1.32 -1.50 -0.77
CA VAL A 224 0.17 -0.61 -0.73
C VAL A 224 -1.10 -1.38 -1.02
N LEU A 225 -2.19 -0.90 -0.41
CA LEU A 225 -3.47 -1.56 -0.47
C LEU A 225 -4.59 -0.52 -0.41
N ALA A 226 -5.59 -0.68 -1.26
CA ALA A 226 -6.71 0.24 -1.32
C ALA A 226 -8.01 -0.45 -1.78
N PRO A 227 -9.18 0.01 -1.30
CA PRO A 227 -10.47 -0.36 -1.86
C PRO A 227 -10.55 -0.12 -3.36
N ARG A 228 -11.19 -1.05 -4.09
CA ARG A 228 -11.38 -0.93 -5.55
C ARG A 228 -12.31 0.23 -5.92
N SER A 229 -13.28 0.56 -5.07
CA SER A 229 -14.19 1.69 -5.26
C SER A 229 -14.33 2.53 -3.98
N ASN A 230 -14.88 3.73 -4.11
CA ASN A 230 -15.24 4.58 -2.96
C ASN A 230 -16.48 4.06 -2.20
N ILE A 231 -17.05 2.92 -2.62
CA ILE A 231 -18.33 2.36 -2.15
C ILE A 231 -18.10 1.12 -1.26
N GLY A 232 -16.89 0.97 -0.72
CA GLY A 232 -16.58 0.00 0.33
C GLY A 232 -15.98 -1.34 -0.15
N ILE A 233 -15.64 -2.17 0.84
CA ILE A 233 -14.80 -3.38 0.73
C ILE A 233 -15.52 -4.55 0.03
N ALA A 234 -16.85 -4.51 -0.03
CA ALA A 234 -17.64 -5.51 -0.75
C ALA A 234 -17.31 -5.58 -2.24
N ASN A 235 -16.75 -4.51 -2.80
CA ASN A 235 -16.32 -4.43 -4.19
C ASN A 235 -14.86 -4.85 -4.41
N GLY A 236 -14.20 -5.39 -3.37
CA GLY A 236 -12.83 -5.89 -3.46
C GLY A 236 -11.76 -4.89 -3.05
N LEU A 237 -10.53 -5.41 -2.92
CA LEU A 237 -9.33 -4.65 -2.57
C LEU A 237 -8.29 -4.82 -3.68
N LYS A 238 -7.49 -3.78 -3.90
CA LYS A 238 -6.28 -3.86 -4.70
C LYS A 238 -5.09 -3.93 -3.77
N PHE A 239 -4.09 -4.73 -4.15
CA PHE A 239 -2.83 -4.85 -3.44
C PHE A 239 -1.68 -4.74 -4.44
N LYS A 240 -0.60 -4.08 -4.03
CA LYS A 240 0.63 -3.99 -4.81
C LYS A 240 1.84 -3.98 -3.89
N PHE A 241 2.82 -4.83 -4.17
CA PHE A 241 4.13 -4.76 -3.55
C PHE A 241 4.92 -3.56 -4.11
N MET A 242 5.81 -2.99 -3.29
CA MET A 242 6.64 -1.84 -3.64
C MET A 242 8.04 -1.98 -3.03
N GLY A 243 9.01 -1.17 -3.49
CA GLY A 243 10.36 -1.15 -2.93
C GLY A 243 11.00 -2.54 -2.85
N THR A 244 11.68 -2.83 -1.74
CA THR A 244 12.24 -4.15 -1.43
C THR A 244 11.18 -5.23 -1.25
N GLY A 245 9.91 -4.85 -1.09
CA GLY A 245 8.80 -5.80 -1.08
C GLY A 245 8.55 -6.45 -2.44
N LEU A 246 9.07 -5.89 -3.54
CA LEU A 246 8.97 -6.48 -4.89
C LEU A 246 10.12 -7.41 -5.25
N THR A 247 11.24 -7.35 -4.52
CA THR A 247 12.49 -8.01 -4.93
C THR A 247 12.56 -9.47 -4.50
N GLY A 248 11.61 -9.95 -3.68
CA GLY A 248 11.64 -11.29 -3.08
C GLY A 248 12.64 -11.45 -1.93
N ASP A 249 13.49 -10.45 -1.67
CA ASP A 249 14.53 -10.52 -0.64
C ASP A 249 13.97 -10.65 0.78
N LEU A 250 12.72 -10.22 1.00
CA LEU A 250 12.05 -10.34 2.29
C LEU A 250 11.51 -11.75 2.56
N GLY A 251 11.40 -12.59 1.52
CA GLY A 251 11.04 -14.00 1.59
C GLY A 251 9.53 -14.29 1.58
N GLU A 252 9.18 -15.52 1.21
CA GLU A 252 7.80 -16.00 1.04
C GLU A 252 6.93 -15.84 2.29
N LYS A 253 7.49 -16.13 3.48
CA LYS A 253 6.78 -15.94 4.75
C LYS A 253 6.35 -14.49 4.93
N TRP A 254 7.26 -13.55 4.67
CA TRP A 254 6.95 -12.13 4.75
C TRP A 254 5.87 -11.74 3.75
N GLU A 255 5.95 -12.21 2.50
CA GLU A 255 4.93 -11.92 1.49
C GLU A 255 3.54 -12.35 1.98
N SER A 256 3.43 -13.58 2.49
CA SER A 256 2.17 -14.13 2.99
C SER A 256 1.61 -13.34 4.19
N VAL A 257 2.50 -12.93 5.12
CA VAL A 257 2.14 -12.09 6.27
C VAL A 257 1.73 -10.67 5.84
N ALA A 258 2.44 -10.05 4.91
CA ALA A 258 2.12 -8.72 4.39
C ALA A 258 0.72 -8.71 3.74
N VAL A 259 0.40 -9.77 3.00
CA VAL A 259 -0.91 -9.94 2.36
C VAL A 259 -2.00 -10.08 3.42
N ILE A 260 -1.97 -11.10 4.29
CA ILE A 260 -3.06 -11.33 5.27
C ILE A 260 -3.29 -10.16 6.24
N THR A 261 -2.22 -9.50 6.69
CA THR A 261 -2.33 -8.34 7.60
C THR A 261 -2.95 -7.12 6.93
N GLY A 262 -2.69 -6.95 5.63
CA GLY A 262 -3.38 -5.98 4.81
C GLY A 262 -4.90 -6.22 4.81
N PHE A 263 -5.33 -7.44 4.49
CA PHE A 263 -6.75 -7.80 4.48
C PHE A 263 -7.42 -7.66 5.85
N TRP A 264 -6.71 -7.98 6.92
CA TRP A 264 -7.20 -7.81 8.28
C TRP A 264 -7.59 -6.37 8.62
N LEU A 265 -6.81 -5.37 8.19
CA LEU A 265 -7.11 -3.95 8.43
C LEU A 265 -8.43 -3.50 7.82
N PHE A 266 -8.76 -4.06 6.66
CA PHE A 266 -10.03 -3.79 6.01
C PHE A 266 -11.16 -4.54 6.72
N GLY A 267 -10.93 -5.77 7.20
CA GLY A 267 -11.84 -6.46 8.11
C GLY A 267 -12.19 -5.62 9.36
N ILE A 268 -11.18 -5.01 10.00
CA ILE A 268 -11.38 -4.08 11.14
C ILE A 268 -12.27 -2.90 10.74
N SER A 269 -12.01 -2.31 9.57
CA SER A 269 -12.78 -1.15 9.07
C SER A 269 -14.26 -1.51 8.89
N ARG A 270 -14.56 -2.71 8.38
CA ARG A 270 -15.96 -3.20 8.25
C ARG A 270 -16.64 -3.47 9.58
N ALA A 271 -15.93 -4.08 10.53
CA ALA A 271 -16.49 -4.39 11.84
C ALA A 271 -16.98 -3.10 12.53
N ARG A 272 -16.19 -2.03 12.43
CA ARG A 272 -16.53 -0.72 13.00
C ARG A 272 -17.65 0.04 12.28
N GLU A 273 -17.80 -0.14 10.97
CA GLU A 273 -18.95 0.44 10.24
C GLU A 273 -20.29 -0.15 10.75
N LYS A 274 -20.31 -1.46 11.07
CA LYS A 274 -21.51 -2.11 11.61
C LYS A 274 -21.86 -1.67 13.04
N ASP A 275 -20.87 -1.33 13.86
CA ASP A 275 -21.10 -0.86 15.24
C ASP A 275 -21.60 0.61 15.30
N SER A 276 -21.62 1.32 14.16
CA SER A 276 -22.03 2.73 14.07
C SER A 276 -23.48 2.95 13.60
N VAL A 277 -24.24 1.85 13.44
CA VAL A 277 -25.67 1.82 13.06
C VAL A 277 -26.48 1.27 14.23
#